data_AF-A0A5Q6RRI0-F1
#
_entry.id   AF-A0A5Q6RRI0-F1
#
_cell.length_a   1.000
_cell.length_b   1.000
_cell.length_c   1.000
_cell.angle_alpha   90.00
_cell.angle_beta   90.00
_cell.angle_gamma   90.00
#
_symmetry.space_group_name_H-M   'P 1'
#
loop_
_entity.id
_entity.type
_entity.pdbx_description
1 polymer ?
#
loop_
_entity_poly.entity_id
_entity_poly.type
_entity_poly.pdbx_seq_one_letter_code
_entity_poly.pdbx_strand_id
1 'polypeptide(L)'
;MPFRLIRPESLPWLDVASPSPADADRAAAQLRDDYERWSRWSLGLFAFVVAILGLFTALGIASTAYALDVGVHLVDVVAVLVAGGIGLAGTSVLALLWRSGRRLTRAAAAWTRLPYEVSGRTRTAAGWLGARTVNVEARIFVRVTTSTLALLLAVACISVAVRDVVTGTSTVTLAAAAVGVLALLCGLGQMGGVLRIVSGLSEADPLWHRIRTSVKRG
;
A
#
# COMPACT_ATOMS: atom_id res chain seq x y z
N MET A 1 -1.81 -11.83 21.56
CA MET A 1 -1.09 -12.69 20.59
C MET A 1 -0.10 -11.84 19.80
N PRO A 2 1.10 -12.34 19.48
CA PRO A 2 2.11 -11.58 18.74
C PRO A 2 1.62 -11.22 17.32
N PHE A 3 2.00 -10.02 16.85
CA PHE A 3 1.65 -9.58 15.49
C PHE A 3 2.27 -10.51 14.44
N ARG A 4 1.47 -10.91 13.45
CA ARG A 4 1.93 -11.68 12.29
C ARG A 4 1.52 -10.99 11.01
N LEU A 5 2.45 -10.93 10.05
CA LEU A 5 2.25 -10.34 8.73
C LEU A 5 1.16 -11.07 7.93
N ILE A 6 1.00 -12.38 8.12
CA ILE A 6 -0.09 -13.17 7.56
C ILE A 6 -0.61 -14.07 8.68
N ARG A 7 -1.94 -14.16 8.82
CA ARG A 7 -2.56 -15.09 9.79
C ARG A 7 -2.29 -16.53 9.37
N PRO A 8 -2.02 -17.44 10.33
CA PRO A 8 -1.83 -18.87 10.02
C PRO A 8 -3.00 -19.46 9.24
N GLU A 9 -4.21 -19.03 9.58
CA GLU A 9 -5.46 -19.48 8.97
C GLU A 9 -5.59 -19.05 7.49
N SER A 10 -4.87 -18.00 7.08
CA SER A 10 -4.86 -17.50 5.70
C SER A 10 -3.83 -18.20 4.82
N LEU A 11 -2.85 -18.90 5.42
CA LEU A 11 -1.77 -19.57 4.68
C LEU A 11 -2.26 -20.66 3.72
N PRO A 12 -3.21 -21.55 4.08
CA PRO A 12 -3.70 -22.59 3.18
C PRO A 12 -4.34 -22.03 1.91
N TRP A 13 -4.86 -20.80 1.96
CA TRP A 13 -5.56 -20.16 0.86
C TRP A 13 -4.65 -19.34 -0.06
N LEU A 14 -3.36 -19.20 0.25
CA LEU A 14 -2.42 -18.45 -0.58
C LEU A 14 -2.08 -19.19 -1.87
N ASP A 15 -2.03 -20.52 -1.82
CA ASP A 15 -1.69 -21.38 -2.95
C ASP A 15 -2.95 -22.14 -3.40
N VAL A 16 -3.41 -21.88 -4.62
CA VAL A 16 -4.68 -22.41 -5.19
C VAL A 16 -4.48 -23.84 -5.70
N ALA A 17 -3.85 -24.71 -4.89
CA ALA A 17 -3.39 -26.03 -5.36
C ALA A 17 -4.53 -27.03 -5.63
N SER A 18 -5.71 -26.85 -5.04
CA SER A 18 -6.90 -27.67 -5.32
C SER A 18 -8.19 -26.84 -5.17
N PRO A 19 -8.59 -26.10 -6.21
CA PRO A 19 -9.72 -25.18 -6.13
C PRO A 19 -11.06 -25.91 -6.12
N SER A 20 -11.69 -26.03 -4.96
CA SER A 20 -13.12 -26.29 -4.88
C SER A 20 -13.87 -24.95 -5.00
N PRO A 21 -14.77 -24.77 -6.00
CA PRO A 21 -15.61 -23.58 -6.09
C PRO A 21 -16.47 -23.34 -4.85
N ALA A 22 -16.76 -24.38 -4.08
CA ALA A 22 -17.54 -24.29 -2.84
C ALA A 22 -16.79 -23.52 -1.73
N ASP A 23 -15.46 -23.53 -1.74
CA ASP A 23 -14.65 -22.86 -0.72
C ASP A 23 -14.24 -21.43 -1.10
N ALA A 24 -14.52 -21.03 -2.34
CA ALA A 24 -14.03 -19.77 -2.91
C ALA A 24 -14.48 -18.54 -2.12
N ASP A 25 -15.75 -18.49 -1.72
CA ASP A 25 -16.30 -17.35 -0.97
C ASP A 25 -15.68 -17.27 0.44
N ARG A 26 -15.48 -18.43 1.08
CA ARG A 26 -14.84 -18.53 2.41
C ARG A 26 -13.38 -18.10 2.35
N ALA A 27 -12.63 -18.63 1.38
CA ALA A 27 -11.22 -18.31 1.17
C ALA A 27 -11.02 -16.82 0.87
N ALA A 28 -11.85 -16.25 -0.02
CA ALA A 28 -11.82 -14.84 -0.36
C ALA A 28 -12.12 -13.94 0.85
N ALA A 29 -13.16 -14.26 1.62
CA ALA A 29 -13.52 -13.51 2.82
C ALA A 29 -12.38 -13.53 3.86
N GLN A 30 -11.79 -14.70 4.11
CA GLN A 30 -10.72 -14.84 5.09
C GLN A 30 -9.44 -14.09 4.69
N LEU A 31 -9.07 -14.13 3.40
CA LEU A 31 -7.91 -13.38 2.88
C LEU A 31 -8.14 -11.86 2.93
N ARG A 32 -9.37 -11.41 2.64
CA ARG A 32 -9.76 -10.00 2.78
C ARG A 32 -9.69 -9.56 4.24
N ASP A 33 -10.23 -10.34 5.17
CA ASP A 33 -10.21 -9.99 6.59
C ASP A 33 -8.80 -9.85 7.16
N ASP A 34 -7.85 -10.70 6.73
CA ASP A 34 -6.44 -10.55 7.15
C ASP A 34 -5.78 -9.31 6.54
N TYR A 35 -6.05 -9.02 5.27
CA TYR A 35 -5.54 -7.80 4.62
C TYR A 35 -6.12 -6.52 5.24
N GLU A 36 -7.43 -6.50 5.51
CA GLU A 36 -8.18 -5.33 5.95
C GLU A 36 -8.07 -5.08 7.47
N ARG A 37 -7.42 -5.97 8.20
CA ARG A 37 -7.22 -5.87 9.65
C ARG A 37 -6.67 -4.51 10.11
N TRP A 38 -7.33 -3.90 11.08
CA TRP A 38 -6.92 -2.62 11.70
C TRP A 38 -5.50 -2.62 12.27
N SER A 39 -5.04 -3.72 12.87
CA SER A 39 -3.66 -3.81 13.38
C SER A 39 -2.62 -3.75 12.27
N ARG A 40 -2.94 -4.25 11.07
CA ARG A 40 -2.04 -4.15 9.90
C ARG A 40 -1.99 -2.73 9.36
N TRP A 41 -3.16 -2.07 9.30
CA TRP A 41 -3.24 -0.67 8.89
C TRP A 41 -2.49 0.26 9.86
N SER A 42 -2.76 0.15 11.17
CA SER A 42 -2.11 0.98 12.19
C SER A 42 -0.60 0.76 12.24
N LEU A 43 -0.12 -0.49 12.11
CA LEU A 43 1.32 -0.75 11.99
C LEU A 43 1.91 -0.08 10.73
N GLY A 44 1.20 -0.15 9.60
CA GLY A 44 1.62 0.54 8.37
C GLY A 44 1.70 2.05 8.55
N LEU A 45 0.69 2.67 9.18
CA LEU A 45 0.67 4.09 9.47
C LEU A 45 1.82 4.48 10.41
N PHE A 46 2.02 3.73 11.49
CA PHE A 46 3.11 3.97 12.43
C PHE A 46 4.48 3.84 11.74
N ALA A 47 4.71 2.76 10.99
CA ALA A 47 5.96 2.56 10.25
C ALA A 47 6.21 3.67 9.23
N PHE A 48 5.15 4.21 8.61
CA PHE A 48 5.23 5.34 7.69
C PHE A 48 5.68 6.63 8.39
N VAL A 49 5.05 6.99 9.51
CA VAL A 49 5.45 8.17 10.29
C VAL A 49 6.89 8.05 10.77
N VAL A 50 7.26 6.90 11.33
CA VAL A 50 8.62 6.62 11.81
C VAL A 50 9.64 6.70 10.67
N ALA A 51 9.31 6.15 9.50
CA ALA A 51 10.19 6.20 8.33
C ALA A 51 10.40 7.64 7.84
N ILE A 52 9.33 8.44 7.76
CA ILE A 52 9.41 9.86 7.37
C ILE A 52 10.28 10.63 8.35
N LEU A 53 10.00 10.53 9.66
CA LEU A 53 10.74 11.28 10.67
C LEU A 53 12.23 10.90 10.64
N GLY A 54 12.54 9.61 10.59
CA GLY A 54 13.92 9.14 10.54
C GLY A 54 14.67 9.62 9.29
N LEU A 55 14.07 9.44 8.10
CA LEU A 55 14.69 9.87 6.84
C LEU A 55 14.83 11.40 6.75
N PHE A 56 13.78 12.13 7.13
CA PHE A 56 13.79 13.59 7.08
C PHE A 56 14.85 14.18 8.02
N THR A 57 14.92 13.70 9.26
CA THR A 57 15.93 14.14 10.23
C THR A 57 17.34 13.77 9.80
N ALA A 58 17.57 12.52 9.39
CA ALA A 58 18.91 12.07 8.99
C ALA A 58 19.44 12.87 7.79
N LEU A 59 18.62 13.00 6.74
CA LEU A 59 19.01 13.71 5.52
C LEU A 59 19.07 15.22 5.74
N GLY A 60 18.21 15.78 6.58
CA GLY A 60 18.19 17.21 6.92
C GLY A 60 19.41 17.66 7.73
N ILE A 61 19.87 16.85 8.69
CA ILE A 61 21.10 17.14 9.44
C ILE A 61 22.30 17.05 8.48
N ALA A 62 22.39 15.98 7.68
CA ALA A 62 23.50 15.77 6.76
C ALA A 62 23.60 16.89 5.71
N SER A 63 22.47 17.31 5.13
CA SER A 63 22.43 18.39 4.15
C SER A 63 22.73 19.76 4.77
N THR A 64 22.30 20.00 6.01
CA THR A 64 22.58 21.27 6.71
C THR A 64 24.06 21.41 7.06
N ALA A 65 24.68 20.34 7.55
CA ALA A 65 26.11 20.31 7.80
C ALA A 65 26.91 20.59 6.51
N TYR A 66 26.52 19.97 5.39
CA TYR A 66 27.15 20.20 4.09
C TYR A 66 26.95 21.63 3.57
N ALA A 67 25.74 22.18 3.66
CA ALA A 67 25.41 23.48 3.06
C ALA A 67 25.99 24.67 3.84
N LEU A 68 26.12 24.55 5.16
CA LEU A 68 26.61 25.63 6.01
C LEU A 68 28.12 25.59 6.23
N ASP A 69 28.82 24.59 5.66
CA ASP A 69 30.25 24.33 5.89
C ASP A 69 30.61 24.30 7.39
N VAL A 70 29.66 23.83 8.22
CA VAL A 70 29.84 23.72 9.66
C VAL A 70 30.56 22.41 9.96
N GLY A 71 31.58 22.47 10.82
CA GLY A 71 32.31 21.29 11.26
C GLY A 71 31.35 20.22 11.81
N VAL A 72 31.46 19.00 11.28
CA VAL A 72 30.62 17.87 11.72
C VAL A 72 31.04 17.45 13.11
N HIS A 73 30.15 17.60 14.09
CA HIS A 73 30.40 17.14 15.45
C HIS A 73 29.99 15.67 15.62
N LEU A 74 30.58 14.99 16.60
CA LEU A 74 30.24 13.60 16.93
C LEU A 74 28.74 13.42 17.20
N VAL A 75 28.11 14.42 17.83
CA VAL A 75 26.66 14.42 18.12
C VAL A 75 25.83 14.37 16.83
N ASP A 76 26.23 15.10 15.79
CA ASP A 76 25.52 15.10 14.49
C ASP A 76 25.63 13.74 13.81
N VAL A 77 26.80 13.13 13.84
CA VAL A 77 27.02 11.77 13.30
C VAL A 77 26.13 10.76 14.01
N VAL A 78 26.11 10.77 15.35
CA VAL A 78 25.27 9.87 16.14
C VAL A 78 23.79 10.11 15.83
N ALA A 79 23.34 11.36 15.75
CA ALA A 79 21.96 11.71 15.43
C ALA A 79 21.55 11.22 14.04
N VAL A 80 22.41 11.40 13.02
CA VAL A 80 22.19 10.91 11.65
C VAL A 80 22.10 9.38 11.62
N LEU A 81 23.01 8.68 12.32
CA LEU A 81 23.00 7.21 12.37
C LEU A 81 21.73 6.67 13.05
N VAL A 82 21.33 7.25 14.18
CA VAL A 82 20.11 6.85 14.90
C VAL A 82 18.87 7.14 14.07
N ALA A 83 18.73 8.36 13.55
CA ALA A 83 17.58 8.74 12.72
C ALA A 83 17.52 7.90 11.44
N GLY A 84 18.66 7.67 10.79
CA GLY A 84 18.76 6.82 9.61
C GLY A 84 18.38 5.37 9.91
N GLY A 85 18.85 4.81 11.02
CA GLY A 85 18.48 3.47 11.47
C GLY A 85 16.98 3.33 11.73
N ILE A 86 16.36 4.32 12.39
CA ILE A 86 14.91 4.40 12.60
C ILE A 86 14.16 4.47 11.26
N GLY A 87 14.64 5.32 10.35
CA GLY A 87 14.08 5.49 9.00
C GLY A 87 14.09 4.18 8.19
N LEU A 88 15.22 3.47 8.23
CA LEU A 88 15.41 2.17 7.58
C LEU A 88 14.54 1.07 8.20
N ALA A 89 14.42 1.04 9.53
CA ALA A 89 13.56 0.09 10.22
C ALA A 89 12.09 0.28 9.82
N GLY A 90 11.58 1.52 9.82
CA GLY A 90 10.22 1.84 9.36
C GLY A 90 10.00 1.43 7.91
N THR A 91 10.94 1.78 7.01
CA THR A 91 10.88 1.43 5.59
C THR A 91 10.88 -0.09 5.37
N SER A 92 11.65 -0.84 6.16
CA SER A 92 11.70 -2.30 6.09
C SER A 92 10.36 -2.93 6.47
N VAL A 93 9.71 -2.44 7.54
CA VAL A 93 8.37 -2.88 7.94
C VAL A 93 7.35 -2.60 6.83
N LEU A 94 7.40 -1.42 6.20
CA LEU A 94 6.53 -1.08 5.05
C LEU A 94 6.74 -2.03 3.87
N ALA A 95 7.99 -2.35 3.53
CA ALA A 95 8.31 -3.28 2.45
C ALA A 95 7.75 -4.70 2.74
N LEU A 96 7.88 -5.18 3.98
CA LEU A 96 7.32 -6.47 4.40
C LEU A 96 5.79 -6.47 4.33
N LEU A 97 5.14 -5.38 4.77
CA LEU A 97 3.69 -5.19 4.67
C LEU A 97 3.22 -5.12 3.22
N TRP A 98 3.98 -4.48 2.33
CA TRP A 98 3.64 -4.43 0.92
C TRP A 98 3.72 -5.81 0.27
N ARG A 99 4.81 -6.56 0.50
CA ARG A 99 4.99 -7.91 -0.07
C ARG A 99 3.90 -8.87 0.39
N SER A 100 3.63 -8.92 1.69
CA SER A 100 2.59 -9.79 2.25
C SER A 100 1.18 -9.36 1.83
N GLY A 101 0.90 -8.05 1.77
CA GLY A 101 -0.41 -7.53 1.34
C GLY A 101 -0.68 -7.79 -0.15
N ARG A 102 0.37 -7.71 -0.98
CA ARG A 102 0.29 -8.07 -2.40
C ARG A 102 -0.04 -9.54 -2.62
N ARG A 103 0.49 -10.44 -1.78
CA ARG A 103 0.15 -11.87 -1.82
C ARG A 103 -1.32 -12.10 -1.44
N LEU A 104 -1.75 -11.55 -0.30
CA LEU A 104 -3.14 -11.66 0.17
C LEU A 104 -4.16 -11.13 -0.86
N THR A 105 -3.94 -9.92 -1.38
CA THR A 105 -4.88 -9.30 -2.33
C THR A 105 -4.94 -10.01 -3.69
N ARG A 106 -3.82 -10.59 -4.15
CA ARG A 106 -3.80 -11.41 -5.37
C ARG A 106 -4.56 -12.72 -5.17
N ALA A 107 -4.29 -13.43 -4.08
CA ALA A 107 -4.98 -14.67 -3.76
C ALA A 107 -6.48 -14.42 -3.57
N ALA A 108 -6.86 -13.38 -2.82
CA ALA A 108 -8.25 -12.99 -2.64
C ALA A 108 -8.95 -12.71 -3.99
N ALA A 109 -8.31 -11.93 -4.87
CA ALA A 109 -8.85 -11.66 -6.19
C ALA A 109 -9.00 -12.92 -7.06
N ALA A 110 -8.06 -13.86 -6.97
CA ALA A 110 -8.14 -15.14 -7.67
C ALA A 110 -9.31 -15.99 -7.15
N TRP A 111 -9.45 -16.12 -5.83
CA TRP A 111 -10.57 -16.85 -5.21
C TRP A 111 -11.92 -16.22 -5.54
N THR A 112 -12.03 -14.89 -5.59
CA THR A 112 -13.29 -14.23 -5.99
C THR A 112 -13.69 -14.49 -7.44
N ARG A 113 -12.72 -14.75 -8.32
CA ARG A 113 -12.95 -15.00 -9.76
C ARG A 113 -13.40 -16.43 -10.05
N LEU A 114 -12.87 -17.37 -9.29
CA LEU A 114 -12.97 -18.80 -9.54
C LEU A 114 -14.41 -19.32 -9.76
N PRO A 115 -15.44 -18.91 -8.99
CA PRO A 115 -16.81 -19.35 -9.25
C PRO A 115 -17.38 -18.89 -10.60
N TYR A 116 -16.97 -17.72 -11.08
CA TYR A 116 -17.44 -17.14 -12.35
C TYR A 116 -16.73 -17.75 -13.56
N GLU A 117 -15.52 -18.30 -13.37
CA GLU A 117 -14.74 -18.96 -14.41
C GLU A 117 -15.05 -20.46 -14.52
N VAL A 118 -15.17 -21.15 -13.37
CA VAL A 118 -15.29 -22.63 -13.34
C VAL A 118 -16.73 -23.10 -13.15
N SER A 119 -17.48 -22.50 -12.22
CA SER A 119 -18.82 -23.00 -11.84
C SER A 119 -19.97 -22.39 -12.65
N GLY A 120 -19.68 -21.40 -13.51
CA GLY A 120 -20.71 -20.70 -14.29
C GLY A 120 -21.66 -19.85 -13.44
N ARG A 121 -21.23 -19.42 -12.24
CA ARG A 121 -22.05 -18.57 -11.35
C ARG A 121 -22.55 -17.34 -12.11
N THR A 122 -23.86 -17.09 -12.03
CA THR A 122 -24.48 -15.96 -12.73
C THR A 122 -24.03 -14.63 -12.13
N ARG A 123 -23.78 -13.65 -13.01
CA ARG A 123 -23.46 -12.27 -12.63
C ARG A 123 -24.77 -11.52 -12.38
N THR A 124 -24.87 -10.83 -11.26
CA THR A 124 -26.14 -10.26 -10.78
C THR A 124 -26.03 -8.77 -10.47
N ALA A 125 -27.17 -8.09 -10.42
CA ALA A 125 -27.24 -6.69 -10.00
C ALA A 125 -26.73 -6.48 -8.55
N ALA A 126 -26.89 -7.49 -7.69
CA ALA A 126 -26.30 -7.47 -6.35
C ALA A 126 -24.76 -7.43 -6.40
N GLY A 127 -24.14 -8.12 -7.36
CA GLY A 127 -22.70 -8.05 -7.62
C GLY A 127 -22.23 -6.66 -8.05
N TRP A 128 -23.03 -5.96 -8.87
CA TRP A 128 -22.77 -4.56 -9.24
C TRP A 128 -22.81 -3.62 -8.02
N LEU A 129 -23.81 -3.78 -7.15
CA LEU A 129 -23.92 -2.95 -5.94
C LEU A 129 -22.77 -3.23 -4.95
N GLY A 130 -22.41 -4.51 -4.76
CA GLY A 130 -21.29 -4.92 -3.93
C GLY A 130 -19.96 -4.33 -4.38
N ALA A 131 -19.70 -4.32 -5.69
CA ALA A 131 -18.47 -3.74 -6.24
C ALA A 131 -18.35 -2.22 -6.02
N ARG A 132 -19.47 -1.50 -5.87
CA ARG A 132 -19.48 -0.04 -5.63
C ARG A 132 -19.46 0.32 -4.15
N THR A 133 -20.12 -0.49 -3.32
CA THR A 133 -20.23 -0.26 -1.88
C THR A 133 -18.96 -0.65 -1.11
N VAL A 134 -18.10 -1.49 -1.68
CA VAL A 134 -16.82 -1.88 -1.05
C VAL A 134 -15.94 -0.68 -0.66
N ASN A 135 -15.98 0.41 -1.43
CA ASN A 135 -15.20 1.61 -1.14
C ASN A 135 -15.72 2.40 0.08
N VAL A 136 -16.97 2.14 0.48
CA VAL A 136 -17.63 2.76 1.64
C VAL A 136 -17.42 1.92 2.91
N GLU A 137 -16.96 0.66 2.79
CA GLU A 137 -16.56 -0.13 3.94
C GLU A 137 -15.45 0.59 4.71
N ALA A 138 -15.64 0.82 6.01
CA ALA A 138 -14.75 1.67 6.82
C ALA A 138 -13.26 1.30 6.68
N ARG A 139 -12.95 0.00 6.56
CA ARG A 139 -11.57 -0.51 6.42
C ARG A 139 -10.95 -0.14 5.08
N ILE A 140 -11.72 -0.19 3.99
CA ILE A 140 -11.25 0.19 2.66
C ILE A 140 -11.23 1.71 2.53
N PHE A 141 -12.25 2.40 3.04
CA PHE A 141 -12.34 3.85 3.03
C PHE A 141 -11.10 4.50 3.66
N VAL A 142 -10.74 4.12 4.89
CA VAL A 142 -9.54 4.64 5.55
C VAL A 142 -8.28 4.34 4.75
N ARG A 143 -8.22 3.19 4.07
CA ARG A 143 -7.08 2.86 3.21
C ARG A 143 -6.99 3.74 1.97
N VAL A 144 -8.12 4.05 1.35
CA VAL A 144 -8.21 4.99 0.24
C VAL A 144 -7.77 6.38 0.73
N THR A 145 -8.35 6.89 1.82
CA THR A 145 -8.01 8.20 2.39
C THR A 145 -6.50 8.32 2.67
N THR A 146 -5.93 7.37 3.42
CA THR A 146 -4.49 7.38 3.74
C THR A 146 -3.60 7.24 2.50
N SER A 147 -3.99 6.46 1.49
CA SER A 147 -3.25 6.39 0.23
C SER A 147 -3.32 7.69 -0.56
N THR A 148 -4.48 8.36 -0.60
CA THR A 148 -4.64 9.68 -1.23
C THR A 148 -3.79 10.74 -0.52
N LEU A 149 -3.82 10.76 0.82
CA LEU A 149 -2.98 11.67 1.61
C LEU A 149 -1.48 11.42 1.37
N ALA A 150 -1.06 10.15 1.28
CA ALA A 150 0.33 9.83 0.93
C ALA A 150 0.71 10.28 -0.49
N LEU A 151 -0.19 10.16 -1.47
CA LEU A 151 0.05 10.66 -2.83
C LEU A 151 0.10 12.20 -2.87
N LEU A 152 -0.76 12.90 -2.11
CA LEU A 152 -0.70 14.36 -1.99
C LEU A 152 0.61 14.82 -1.34
N LEU A 153 1.03 14.14 -0.27
CA LEU A 153 2.33 14.39 0.36
C LEU A 153 3.48 14.15 -0.63
N ALA A 154 3.41 13.09 -1.42
CA ALA A 154 4.39 12.80 -2.46
C ALA A 154 4.49 13.94 -3.48
N VAL A 155 3.35 14.40 -4.01
CA VAL A 155 3.30 15.54 -4.94
C VAL A 155 3.92 16.78 -4.30
N ALA A 156 3.51 17.14 -3.08
CA ALA A 156 4.04 18.32 -2.39
C ALA A 156 5.56 18.25 -2.21
N CYS A 157 6.08 17.14 -1.69
CA CYS A 157 7.51 16.96 -1.44
C CYS A 157 8.34 16.88 -2.73
N ILE A 158 7.85 16.19 -3.76
CA ILE A 158 8.53 16.11 -5.06
C ILE A 158 8.52 17.49 -5.73
N SER A 159 7.42 18.25 -5.66
CA SER A 159 7.36 19.61 -6.20
C SER A 159 8.37 20.54 -5.53
N VAL A 160 8.55 20.45 -4.20
CA VAL A 160 9.59 21.20 -3.49
C VAL A 160 10.99 20.78 -3.96
N ALA A 161 11.26 19.48 -4.04
CA ALA A 161 12.56 18.99 -4.50
C ALA A 161 12.88 19.42 -5.93
N VAL A 162 11.92 19.32 -6.85
CA VAL A 162 12.08 19.74 -8.26
C VAL A 162 12.30 21.25 -8.35
N ARG A 163 11.53 22.05 -7.60
CA ARG A 163 11.73 23.51 -7.53
C ARG A 163 13.15 23.83 -7.07
N ASP A 164 13.60 23.23 -5.97
CA ASP A 164 14.91 23.51 -5.40
C ASP A 164 16.05 23.07 -6.34
N VAL A 165 15.89 21.98 -7.08
CA VAL A 165 16.88 21.59 -8.12
C VAL A 165 17.00 22.67 -9.21
N VAL A 166 15.92 23.38 -9.55
CA VAL A 166 15.92 24.43 -10.58
C VAL A 166 16.42 25.77 -10.03
N THR A 167 16.07 26.12 -8.80
CA THR A 167 16.37 27.45 -8.21
C THR A 167 17.65 27.48 -7.35
N GLY A 168 18.28 26.34 -7.14
CA GLY A 168 19.41 26.17 -6.24
C GLY A 168 19.03 25.30 -5.04
N THR A 169 19.83 24.26 -4.81
CA THR A 169 19.54 23.23 -3.81
C THR A 169 19.55 23.82 -2.41
N SER A 170 18.45 23.66 -1.68
CA SER A 170 18.33 23.99 -0.26
C SER A 170 18.74 22.81 0.65
N THR A 171 18.91 23.07 1.94
CA THR A 171 19.13 22.04 2.96
C THR A 171 17.98 21.03 3.05
N VAL A 172 16.76 21.37 2.65
CA VAL A 172 15.63 20.44 2.73
C VAL A 172 15.43 19.61 1.46
N THR A 173 16.14 19.91 0.37
CA THR A 173 15.94 19.26 -0.95
C THR A 173 16.00 17.74 -0.88
N LEU A 174 17.06 17.20 -0.28
CA LEU A 174 17.29 15.75 -0.22
C LEU A 174 16.27 15.05 0.70
N ALA A 175 15.97 15.66 1.84
CA ALA A 175 14.97 15.17 2.78
C ALA A 175 13.57 15.16 2.14
N ALA A 176 13.19 16.24 1.46
CA ALA A 176 11.94 16.35 0.72
C ALA A 176 11.85 15.29 -0.39
N ALA A 177 12.91 15.11 -1.18
CA ALA A 177 12.94 14.10 -2.24
C ALA A 177 12.72 12.68 -1.68
N ALA A 178 13.43 12.32 -0.59
CA ALA A 178 13.32 11.01 0.03
C ALA A 178 11.92 10.75 0.61
N VAL A 179 11.35 11.72 1.34
CA VAL A 179 9.98 11.64 1.86
C VAL A 179 8.96 11.54 0.71
N GLY A 180 9.15 12.32 -0.35
CA GLY A 180 8.28 12.30 -1.53
C GLY A 180 8.24 10.94 -2.22
N VAL A 181 9.41 10.32 -2.45
CA VAL A 181 9.51 8.97 -3.04
C VAL A 181 8.89 7.93 -2.12
N LEU A 182 9.15 7.97 -0.81
CA LEU A 182 8.57 7.03 0.14
C LEU A 182 7.04 7.14 0.16
N ALA A 183 6.50 8.36 0.23
CA ALA A 183 5.08 8.64 0.21
C ALA A 183 4.41 8.16 -1.09
N LEU A 184 5.08 8.36 -2.24
CA LEU A 184 4.62 7.88 -3.54
C LEU A 184 4.50 6.36 -3.55
N LEU A 185 5.56 5.66 -3.16
CA LEU A 185 5.60 4.18 -3.15
C LEU A 185 4.56 3.60 -2.19
N CYS A 186 4.38 4.21 -1.01
CA CYS A 186 3.38 3.78 -0.04
C CYS A 186 1.96 4.01 -0.56
N GLY A 187 1.68 5.19 -1.11
CA GLY A 187 0.39 5.54 -1.72
C GLY A 187 0.01 4.58 -2.85
N LEU A 188 0.93 4.34 -3.80
CA LEU A 188 0.72 3.39 -4.90
C LEU A 188 0.57 1.95 -4.42
N GLY A 189 1.38 1.53 -3.44
CA GLY A 189 1.33 0.18 -2.88
C GLY A 189 -0.01 -0.12 -2.20
N GLN A 190 -0.50 0.83 -1.42
CA GLN A 190 -1.77 0.72 -0.71
C GLN A 190 -2.98 0.81 -1.64
N MET A 191 -2.98 1.78 -2.56
CA MET A 191 -4.03 1.93 -3.58
C MET A 191 -4.09 0.69 -4.49
N GLY A 192 -2.94 0.17 -4.91
CA GLY A 192 -2.87 -1.05 -5.72
C GLY A 192 -3.44 -2.29 -5.03
N GLY A 193 -3.42 -2.36 -3.70
CA GLY A 193 -4.09 -3.41 -2.93
C GLY A 193 -5.62 -3.28 -2.99
N VAL A 194 -6.14 -2.06 -2.80
CA VAL A 194 -7.58 -1.75 -2.90
C VAL A 194 -8.10 -2.06 -4.31
N LEU A 195 -7.40 -1.59 -5.34
CA LEU A 195 -7.78 -1.82 -6.73
C LEU A 195 -7.86 -3.31 -7.10
N ARG A 196 -6.99 -4.16 -6.54
CA ARG A 196 -7.06 -5.62 -6.77
C ARG A 196 -8.34 -6.22 -6.17
N ILE A 197 -8.68 -5.85 -4.94
CA ILE A 197 -9.91 -6.32 -4.27
C ILE A 197 -11.13 -5.88 -5.06
N VAL A 198 -11.22 -4.58 -5.39
CA VAL A 198 -12.31 -4.03 -6.20
C VAL A 198 -12.40 -4.78 -7.53
N SER A 199 -11.28 -4.99 -8.23
CA SER A 199 -11.27 -5.71 -9.51
C SER A 199 -11.66 -7.19 -9.42
N GLY A 200 -11.49 -7.82 -8.25
CA GLY A 200 -11.95 -9.18 -8.00
C GLY A 200 -13.46 -9.22 -7.81
N LEU A 201 -14.01 -8.29 -7.02
CA LEU A 201 -15.44 -8.17 -6.78
C LEU A 201 -16.21 -7.72 -8.03
N SER A 202 -15.62 -6.88 -8.88
CA SER A 202 -16.23 -6.44 -10.15
C SER A 202 -16.47 -7.59 -11.15
N GLU A 203 -15.97 -8.80 -10.91
CA GLU A 203 -16.25 -9.95 -11.78
C GLU A 203 -17.69 -10.46 -11.63
N ALA A 204 -18.32 -10.15 -10.50
CA ALA A 204 -19.74 -10.34 -10.26
C ALA A 204 -20.62 -9.32 -10.99
N ASP A 205 -20.05 -8.23 -11.52
CA ASP A 205 -20.77 -7.14 -12.18
C ASP A 205 -21.08 -7.47 -13.65
N PRO A 206 -22.36 -7.57 -14.04
CA PRO A 206 -22.74 -7.85 -15.42
C PRO A 206 -22.37 -6.71 -16.40
N LEU A 207 -22.35 -5.45 -15.97
CA LEU A 207 -21.96 -4.32 -16.82
C LEU A 207 -20.46 -4.31 -17.11
N TRP A 208 -19.64 -4.61 -16.11
CA TRP A 208 -18.19 -4.69 -16.26
C TRP A 208 -17.77 -5.77 -17.26
N HIS A 209 -18.44 -6.92 -17.22
CA HIS A 209 -18.25 -7.98 -18.21
C HIS A 209 -18.59 -7.51 -19.62
N ARG A 210 -19.75 -6.85 -19.81
CA ARG A 210 -20.17 -6.32 -21.12
C ARG A 210 -19.16 -5.34 -21.70
N ILE A 211 -18.67 -4.39 -20.89
CA ILE A 211 -17.66 -3.41 -21.30
C ILE A 211 -16.37 -4.12 -21.76
N ARG A 212 -15.84 -5.06 -20.96
CA ARG A 212 -14.63 -5.81 -21.33
C ARG A 212 -14.80 -6.61 -22.61
N THR A 213 -15.95 -7.25 -22.82
CA THR A 213 -16.21 -8.00 -24.05
C THR A 213 -16.32 -7.10 -25.27
N SER A 214 -16.89 -5.91 -25.13
CA SER A 214 -16.98 -4.94 -26.22
C SER A 214 -15.61 -4.37 -26.60
N VAL A 215 -14.77 -4.04 -25.60
CA VAL A 215 -13.41 -3.54 -25.84
C VAL A 215 -12.50 -4.59 -26.49
N LYS A 216 -12.69 -5.89 -26.21
CA LYS A 216 -11.92 -6.96 -26.86
C LYS A 216 -12.35 -7.27 -28.30
N ARG A 217 -13.50 -6.75 -28.75
CA ARG A 217 -14.06 -7.00 -30.08
C ARG A 217 -13.88 -5.83 -31.05
N GLY A 218 -13.45 -4.67 -30.57
CA GLY A 218 -13.05 -3.52 -31.40
C GLY A 218 -11.53 -3.45 -31.50
#